data_AF-A0A382HKD1-F1
#
_entry.id   AF-A0A382HKD1-F1
#
_cell.length_a   1.000
_cell.length_b   1.000
_cell.length_c   1.000
_cell.angle_alpha   90.00
_cell.angle_beta   90.00
_cell.angle_gamma   90.00
#
_symmetry.space_group_name_H-M   'P 1'
#
loop_
_entity.id
_entity.type
_entity.pdbx_description
1 polymer ?
#
loop_
_entity_poly.entity_id
_entity_poly.type
_entity_poly.pdbx_seq_one_letter_code
_entity_poly.pdbx_strand_id
1 'polypeptide(L)' 'MINEIISMNGYGLYVWSAFSFTLISFGSLFLLTKLQLLKEQRKFVYKFGSLSTEKVRAAKKQYINKEILLGTLNSKI' A
#
# COMPACT_ATOMS: atom_id res chain seq x y z
N MET A 1 20.58 -34.17 0.07
CA MET A 1 19.28 -33.61 -0.36
C MET A 1 19.03 -32.19 0.15
N ILE A 2 18.66 -31.93 1.41
CA ILE A 2 18.28 -30.54 1.82
C ILE A 2 19.45 -29.54 1.74
N ASN A 3 20.65 -29.96 2.13
CA ASN A 3 21.85 -29.13 2.06
C ASN A 3 22.28 -28.81 0.63
N GLU A 4 22.02 -29.71 -0.33
CA GLU A 4 22.33 -29.50 -1.75
C GLU A 4 21.40 -28.45 -2.35
N ILE A 5 20.13 -28.46 -1.96
CA ILE A 5 19.15 -27.44 -2.37
C ILE A 5 19.54 -26.07 -1.81
N ILE A 6 19.99 -26.00 -0.55
CA ILE A 6 20.38 -24.73 0.08
C ILE A 6 21.71 -24.22 -0.51
N SER A 7 22.68 -25.12 -0.71
CA SER A 7 24.02 -24.78 -1.21
C SER A 7 24.02 -24.46 -2.71
N MET A 8 23.10 -25.03 -3.49
CA MET A 8 22.98 -24.87 -4.95
C MET A 8 24.34 -24.96 -5.66
N ASN A 9 25.09 -26.05 -5.43
CA ASN A 9 26.45 -26.24 -5.97
C ASN A 9 27.41 -25.06 -5.69
N GLY A 10 27.26 -24.40 -4.55
CA GLY A 10 28.06 -23.22 -4.16
C GLY A 10 27.44 -21.87 -4.53
N TYR A 11 26.35 -21.84 -5.32
CA TYR A 11 25.67 -20.60 -5.70
C TYR A 11 24.61 -20.13 -4.70
N GLY A 12 24.27 -20.95 -3.71
CA GLY A 12 23.15 -20.72 -2.80
C GLY A 12 23.24 -19.38 -2.09
N LEU A 13 24.43 -18.98 -1.63
CA LEU A 13 24.63 -17.69 -0.97
C LEU A 13 24.19 -16.51 -1.85
N TYR A 14 24.53 -16.53 -3.15
CA TYR A 14 24.15 -15.47 -4.08
C TYR A 14 22.66 -15.49 -4.37
N VAL A 15 22.08 -16.68 -4.59
CA VAL A 15 20.65 -16.83 -4.89
C VAL A 15 19.79 -16.38 -3.70
N TRP A 16 20.08 -16.87 -2.50
CA TRP A 16 19.33 -16.52 -1.30
C TRP A 16 19.52 -15.05 -0.91
N SER A 17 20.72 -14.49 -1.10
CA SER A 17 20.96 -13.06 -0.84
C SER A 17 20.19 -12.18 -1.83
N ALA A 18 20.25 -12.50 -3.13
CA ALA A 18 19.51 -11.76 -4.15
C ALA A 18 17.99 -11.85 -3.92
N PHE A 19 17.48 -13.06 -3.66
CA PHE A 19 16.07 -13.28 -3.38
C PHE A 19 15.60 -12.52 -2.13
N SER A 20 16.36 -12.60 -1.03
CA SER A 20 16.05 -11.89 0.21
C SER A 20 16.09 -10.38 0.01
N PHE A 21 17.10 -9.87 -0.70
CA PHE A 21 17.21 -8.46 -1.03
C PHE A 21 16.01 -7.98 -1.84
N THR A 22 15.59 -8.73 -2.85
CA THR A 22 14.41 -8.42 -3.66
C THR A 22 13.13 -8.44 -2.82
N LEU A 23 12.94 -9.45 -1.97
CA LEU A 23 11.76 -9.58 -1.13
C LEU A 23 11.67 -8.43 -0.11
N ILE A 24 12.78 -8.08 0.53
CA ILE A 24 12.88 -6.94 1.44
C ILE A 24 12.58 -5.64 0.68
N SER A 25 13.21 -5.43 -0.48
CA SER A 25 13.02 -4.21 -1.27
C SER A 25 11.56 -3.99 -1.66
N PHE A 26 10.89 -5.02 -2.18
CA PHE A 26 9.47 -4.92 -2.54
C PHE A 26 8.57 -4.83 -1.31
N GLY A 27 8.87 -5.56 -0.24
CA GLY A 27 8.13 -5.48 1.01
C GLY A 27 8.18 -4.07 1.61
N SER A 28 9.38 -3.48 1.70
CA SER A 28 9.57 -2.10 2.15
C SER A 28 8.85 -1.10 1.27
N LEU A 29 8.99 -1.21 -0.06
CA LEU A 29 8.30 -0.32 -1.00
C LEU A 29 6.78 -0.40 -0.83
N PHE A 30 6.22 -1.60 -0.75
CA PHE A 30 4.79 -1.82 -0.53
C PHE A 30 4.33 -1.17 0.78
N LEU A 31 5.04 -1.40 1.88
CA LEU A 31 4.69 -0.82 3.18
C LEU A 31 4.73 0.71 3.15
N LEU A 32 5.78 1.31 2.58
CA LEU A 32 5.91 2.76 2.44
C LEU A 32 4.76 3.34 1.61
N THR A 33 4.45 2.75 0.46
CA THR A 33 3.34 3.19 -0.40
C THR A 33 1.99 3.05 0.31
N LYS A 34 1.76 1.95 1.03
CA LYS A 34 0.53 1.76 1.81
C LYS A 34 0.38 2.78 2.93
N LEU A 35 1.46 3.08 3.65
CA LEU A 35 1.45 4.11 4.68
C LEU A 35 1.19 5.51 4.10
N GLN A 36 1.79 5.84 2.95
CA GLN A 36 1.55 7.10 2.27
C GLN A 36 0.09 7.21 1.78
N LEU A 37 -0.47 6.14 1.22
CA LEU A 37 -1.87 6.08 0.82
C LEU A 37 -2.81 6.36 1.99
N LEU A 38 -2.58 5.72 3.15
CA LEU A 38 -3.40 5.93 4.35
C LEU A 38 -3.30 7.37 4.86
N LYS A 39 -2.11 7.99 4.82
CA LYS A 39 -1.92 9.40 5.19
C LYS A 39 -2.73 10.33 4.28
N GLU A 40 -2.65 10.13 2.97
CA GLU A 40 -3.41 10.95 2.01
C GLU A 40 -4.92 10.73 2.10
N GLN A 41 -5.39 9.50 2.32
CA GLN A 41 -6.79 9.22 2.59
C GLN A 41 -7.30 9.94 3.83
N ARG A 42 -6.56 9.94 4.94
CA ARG A 42 -6.92 10.69 6.15
C ARG A 42 -7.00 12.20 5.90
N LYS A 43 -6.03 12.74 5.15
CA LYS A 43 -6.02 14.15 4.75
C LYS A 43 -7.21 14.50 3.86
N PHE A 44 -7.57 13.60 2.94
CA PHE A 44 -8.76 13.74 2.11
C PHE A 44 -10.01 13.78 2.97
N VAL A 45 -10.19 12.85 3.92
CA VAL A 45 -11.38 12.81 4.81
C VAL A 45 -11.49 14.09 5.65
N TYR A 46 -10.38 14.57 6.21
CA TYR A 46 -10.37 15.83 6.97
C TYR A 46 -10.81 17.02 6.11
N LYS A 47 -10.23 17.17 4.90
CA LYS A 47 -10.64 18.21 3.96
C LYS A 47 -12.08 18.01 3.48
N PHE A 48 -12.51 16.77 3.29
CA PHE A 48 -13.84 16.42 2.84
C PHE A 48 -14.90 16.83 3.87
N GLY A 49 -14.61 16.59 5.16
CA GLY A 49 -15.48 16.93 6.28
C GLY A 49 -15.63 18.43 6.53
N SER A 50 -14.70 19.27 6.06
CA SER A 50 -14.77 20.73 6.20
C SER A 50 -15.41 21.46 5.03
N LEU A 51 -15.90 20.75 3.99
CA LEU A 51 -16.59 21.37 2.85
C LEU A 51 -18.04 21.75 3.19
N SER A 52 -18.52 22.81 2.54
CA SER A 52 -19.93 23.20 2.57
C SER A 52 -20.83 22.17 1.88
N THR A 53 -22.10 22.13 2.24
CA THR A 53 -23.10 21.17 1.76
C THR A 53 -23.22 21.09 0.23
N GLU A 54 -23.11 22.23 -0.46
CA GLU A 54 -23.10 22.31 -1.93
C GLU A 54 -21.87 21.63 -2.54
N LYS A 55 -20.68 21.91 -1.97
CA LYS A 55 -19.42 21.33 -2.45
C LYS A 55 -19.33 19.85 -2.13
N VAL A 56 -19.91 19.38 -1.01
CA VAL A 56 -20.04 17.96 -0.69
C VAL A 56 -20.92 17.23 -1.72
N ARG A 57 -22.06 17.82 -2.11
CA ARG A 57 -22.92 17.25 -3.17
C ARG A 57 -22.18 17.15 -4.50
N ALA A 58 -21.45 18.19 -4.89
CA ALA A 58 -20.64 18.18 -6.10
C ALA A 58 -19.53 17.11 -6.03
N ALA A 59 -18.80 17.05 -4.92
CA ALA A 59 -17.70 16.12 -4.74
C ALA A 59 -18.16 14.65 -4.70
N LYS A 60 -19.33 14.33 -4.11
CA LYS A 60 -19.91 12.97 -4.12
C LYS A 60 -20.35 12.49 -5.50
N LYS A 61 -20.66 13.39 -6.44
CA LYS A 61 -21.02 13.00 -7.82
C LYS A 61 -19.83 12.41 -8.58
N GLN A 62 -18.61 12.77 -8.19
CA GLN A 62 -17.40 12.26 -8.82
C GLN A 62 -17.10 10.84 -8.30
N TYR A 63 -17.02 9.87 -9.22
CA TYR A 63 -16.76 8.46 -8.92
C TYR A 63 -15.52 8.26 -8.04
N ILE A 64 -14.42 8.93 -8.39
CA ILE A 64 -13.13 8.82 -7.68
C ILE A 64 -13.27 9.19 -6.18
N ASN A 65 -13.97 10.28 -5.87
CA ASN A 65 -14.15 10.72 -4.48
C ASN A 65 -15.02 9.73 -3.70
N LYS A 66 -16.02 9.14 -4.34
CA LYS A 66 -16.86 8.10 -3.75
C LYS A 66 -16.04 6.85 -3.43
N GLU A 67 -15.19 6.40 -4.36
CA GLU A 67 -14.31 5.25 -4.16
C GLU A 67 -13.31 5.48 -3.02
N ILE A 68 -12.70 6.67 -2.92
CA ILE A 68 -11.78 7.01 -1.83
C ILE A 68 -12.49 6.95 -0.46
N LEU A 69 -13.74 7.45 -0.38
CA LEU A 69 -14.54 7.39 0.84
C LEU A 69 -14.91 5.95 1.23
N LEU A 70 -15.32 5.12 0.26
CA LEU A 70 -15.62 3.71 0.48
C LEU A 70 -14.38 2.93 0.93
N GLY A 71 -13.25 3.15 0.27
CA GLY A 71 -11.97 2.54 0.63
C GLY A 71 -11.51 2.90 2.04
N THR A 72 -11.79 4.14 2.48
CA THR A 72 -11.49 4.58 3.86
C THR A 72 -12.35 3.82 4.89
N LEU A 73 -13.64 3.62 4.60
CA LEU A 73 -14.55 2.88 5.50
C LEU A 73 -14.11 1.42 5.67
N ASN A 74 -13.70 0.78 4.58
CA ASN A 74 -13.23 -0.61 4.60
C ASN A 74 -11.88 -0.79 5.33
N SER A 75 -11.04 0.25 5.39
CA SER A 75 -9.77 0.21 6.15
C SER A 75 -9.93 0.43 7.66
N LYS A 76 -11.14 0.79 8.12
CA LYS A 76 -11.45 1.14 9.51
C LYS A 76 -12.09 -0.02 10.31
N ILE A 77 -12.50 -1.08 9.61
CA ILE A 77 -12.99 -2.36 10.14
C ILE A 77 -11.80 -3.30 10.24
#